data_AF-A0A9X2LUJ7-F1
#
_entry.id   AF-A0A9X2LUJ7-F1
#
_cell.length_a   1.000
_cell.length_b   1.000
_cell.length_c   1.000
_cell.angle_alpha   90.00
_cell.angle_beta   90.00
_cell.angle_gamma   90.00
#
_symmetry.space_group_name_H-M   'P 1'
#
loop_
_entity.id
_entity.type
_entity.pdbx_description
1 polymer ?
#
loop_
_entity_poly.entity_id
_entity_poly.type
_entity_poly.pdbx_seq_one_letter_code
_entity_poly.pdbx_strand_id
1 'polypeptide(L)'
;MAVAQLLSWPAKDPAVTEMQTKIWRDRIASAAKVVEQAIDRGEATRNTDPRFIIELLVAPIHWRVLVLNEQLEPDLPAKLAQAVMDGVQRPR
;
A
#
# COMPACT_ATOMS: atom_id res chain seq x y z
N MET A 1 -5.07 0.72 -15.08
CA MET A 1 -5.42 2.09 -14.64
C MET A 1 -6.92 2.26 -14.39
N ALA A 2 -7.80 1.91 -15.34
CA ALA A 2 -9.25 2.09 -15.18
C ALA A 2 -9.86 1.42 -13.93
N VAL A 3 -9.43 0.21 -13.57
CA VAL A 3 -10.00 -0.52 -12.40
C VAL A 3 -9.68 0.15 -11.07
N ALA A 4 -8.45 0.67 -10.88
CA ALA A 4 -8.07 1.34 -9.64
C ALA A 4 -8.82 2.68 -9.48
N GLN A 5 -8.96 3.45 -10.57
CA GLN A 5 -9.74 4.69 -10.60
C GLN A 5 -11.22 4.45 -10.31
N LEU A 6 -11.81 3.39 -10.86
CA LEU A 6 -13.20 3.00 -10.59
C LEU A 6 -13.43 2.62 -9.11
N LEU A 7 -12.42 2.04 -8.46
CA LEU A 7 -12.47 1.62 -7.06
C LEU A 7 -12.09 2.73 -6.06
N SER A 8 -11.56 3.86 -6.53
CA SER A 8 -11.17 5.00 -5.69
C SER A 8 -12.11 6.21 -5.85
N TRP A 9 -13.03 6.18 -6.82
CA TRP A 9 -13.99 7.26 -7.02
C TRP A 9 -15.04 7.26 -5.90
N PRO A 10 -15.36 8.43 -5.29
CA PRO A 10 -16.41 8.53 -4.28
C PRO A 10 -17.76 8.04 -4.84
N ALA A 11 -18.22 6.88 -4.39
CA ALA A 11 -19.52 6.37 -4.76
C ALA A 11 -20.63 7.06 -3.94
N LYS A 12 -21.71 7.46 -4.61
CA LYS A 12 -22.89 8.02 -3.93
C LYS A 12 -23.81 6.94 -3.36
N ASP A 13 -23.71 5.72 -3.90
CA ASP A 13 -24.49 4.56 -3.44
C ASP A 13 -23.76 3.89 -2.27
N PRO A 14 -24.39 3.78 -1.08
CA PRO A 14 -23.82 3.12 0.09
C PRO A 14 -23.37 1.68 -0.18
N ALA A 15 -24.10 0.91 -0.99
CA ALA A 15 -23.76 -0.47 -1.29
C ALA A 15 -22.47 -0.58 -2.13
N VAL A 16 -22.26 0.39 -3.03
CA VAL A 16 -21.03 0.48 -3.83
C VAL A 16 -19.85 0.89 -2.96
N THR A 17 -20.03 1.83 -2.04
CA THR A 17 -19.01 2.24 -1.07
C THR A 17 -18.59 1.08 -0.15
N GLU A 18 -19.55 0.29 0.32
CA GLU A 18 -19.28 -0.90 1.14
C GLU A 18 -18.50 -1.95 0.35
N MET A 19 -18.91 -2.22 -0.90
CA MET A 19 -18.21 -3.13 -1.80
C MET A 19 -16.76 -2.68 -2.07
N GLN A 20 -16.55 -1.41 -2.42
CA GLN A 20 -15.21 -0.83 -2.63
C GLN A 20 -14.35 -0.98 -1.37
N THR A 21 -14.91 -0.65 -0.20
CA THR A 21 -14.22 -0.79 1.09
C THR A 21 -13.80 -2.22 1.35
N LYS A 22 -14.68 -3.19 1.11
CA LYS A 22 -14.38 -4.62 1.28
C LYS A 22 -13.28 -5.07 0.32
N ILE A 23 -13.36 -4.70 -0.96
CA ILE A 23 -12.34 -5.04 -1.95
C ILE A 23 -10.96 -4.53 -1.53
N TRP A 24 -10.87 -3.27 -1.09
CA TRP A 24 -9.60 -2.71 -0.65
C TRP A 24 -9.08 -3.37 0.63
N ARG A 25 -9.95 -3.63 1.61
CA ARG A 25 -9.60 -4.37 2.82
C ARG A 25 -9.01 -5.74 2.48
N ASP A 26 -9.68 -6.50 1.62
CA ASP A 26 -9.25 -7.85 1.25
C ASP A 26 -7.91 -7.82 0.50
N ARG A 27 -7.71 -6.82 -0.38
CA ARG A 27 -6.43 -6.63 -1.10
C ARG A 27 -5.28 -6.27 -0.16
N ILE A 28 -5.50 -5.33 0.76
CA ILE A 28 -4.48 -4.93 1.73
C ILE A 28 -4.14 -6.10 2.65
N ALA A 29 -5.14 -6.82 3.16
CA ALA A 29 -4.93 -8.01 3.98
C ALA A 29 -4.15 -9.10 3.23
N SER A 30 -4.45 -9.32 1.95
CA SER A 30 -3.69 -10.28 1.14
C SER A 30 -2.23 -9.87 0.95
N ALA A 31 -1.97 -8.58 0.72
CA ALA A 31 -0.61 -8.08 0.57
C ALA A 31 0.16 -8.12 1.90
N ALA A 32 -0.50 -7.82 3.02
CA ALA A 32 0.10 -7.78 4.35
C ALA A 32 0.75 -9.12 4.76
N LYS A 33 0.27 -10.25 4.21
CA LYS A 33 0.86 -11.58 4.43
C LYS A 33 2.34 -11.65 4.10
N VAL A 34 2.86 -10.87 3.15
CA VAL A 34 4.29 -10.87 2.84
C VAL A 34 5.12 -10.32 4.00
N VAL A 35 4.57 -9.33 4.71
CA VAL A 35 5.21 -8.70 5.88
C VAL A 35 5.08 -9.62 7.10
N GLU A 36 3.93 -10.27 7.28
CA GLU A 36 3.75 -11.32 8.31
C GLU A 36 4.81 -12.42 8.15
N GLN A 37 5.02 -12.92 6.93
CA GLN A 37 6.04 -13.91 6.64
C GLN A 37 7.47 -13.38 6.89
N ALA A 38 7.74 -12.10 6.62
CA ALA A 38 9.02 -11.49 6.93
C ALA A 38 9.28 -11.42 8.45
N ILE A 39 8.24 -11.13 9.24
CA ILE A 39 8.30 -11.18 10.70
C ILE A 39 8.58 -12.60 11.18
N ASP A 40 7.91 -13.61 10.61
CA ASP A 40 8.12 -15.02 10.95
C ASP A 40 9.55 -15.50 10.65
N ARG A 41 10.15 -14.99 9.56
CA ARG A 41 11.56 -15.23 9.21
C ARG A 41 12.57 -14.43 10.04
N GLY A 42 12.11 -13.48 10.87
CA GLY A 42 12.96 -12.60 11.66
C GLY A 42 13.61 -11.46 10.85
N GLU A 43 13.11 -11.17 9.65
CA GLU A 43 13.59 -10.08 8.77
C GLU A 43 13.01 -8.72 9.19
N ALA A 44 11.90 -8.71 9.93
CA ALA A 44 11.26 -7.53 10.49
C ALA A 44 10.97 -7.71 11.99
N THR A 45 10.82 -6.60 12.72
CA THR A 45 10.53 -6.67 14.16
C THR A 45 9.12 -7.18 14.43
N ARG A 46 8.90 -7.88 15.54
CA ARG A 46 7.55 -8.39 15.91
C ARG A 46 6.50 -7.29 16.15
N ASN A 47 6.93 -6.04 16.36
CA ASN A 47 6.03 -4.89 16.55
C ASN A 47 5.71 -4.16 15.23
N THR A 48 6.20 -4.67 14.09
CA THR A 48 5.87 -4.11 12.78
C THR A 48 4.40 -4.39 12.47
N ASP A 49 3.62 -3.34 12.16
CA ASP A 49 2.25 -3.46 11.67
C ASP A 49 2.26 -3.81 10.16
N PRO A 50 1.87 -5.03 9.76
CA PRO A 50 1.90 -5.47 8.36
C PRO A 50 1.04 -4.60 7.44
N ARG A 51 -0.12 -4.15 7.92
CA ARG A 51 -1.04 -3.34 7.15
C ARG A 51 -0.43 -1.97 6.88
N PHE A 52 0.13 -1.34 7.91
CA PHE A 52 0.74 -0.03 7.79
C PHE A 52 1.91 -0.04 6.79
N ILE A 53 2.74 -1.09 6.79
CA ILE A 53 3.82 -1.25 5.82
C ILE A 53 3.29 -1.30 4.38
N ILE A 54 2.24 -2.09 4.13
CA ILE A 54 1.62 -2.13 2.79
C ILE A 54 1.07 -0.75 2.40
N GLU A 55 0.39 -0.05 3.31
CA GLU A 55 -0.13 1.29 3.06
C GLU A 55 0.99 2.29 2.68
N LEU A 56 2.12 2.27 3.38
CA LEU A 56 3.29 3.09 3.07
C LEU A 56 3.87 2.80 1.67
N LEU A 57 3.84 1.55 1.22
CA LEU A 57 4.35 1.15 -0.09
C LEU A 57 3.39 1.54 -1.23
N VAL A 58 2.08 1.43 -1.02
CA VAL A 58 1.10 1.63 -2.10
C VAL A 58 0.59 3.07 -2.19
N ALA A 59 0.54 3.82 -1.08
CA ALA A 59 0.00 5.19 -1.08
C ALA A 59 0.74 6.15 -2.04
N PRO A 60 2.10 6.17 -2.10
CA PRO A 60 2.81 7.03 -3.04
C PRO A 60 2.49 6.72 -4.51
N ILE A 61 2.29 5.45 -4.83
CA ILE A 61 1.88 5.01 -6.18
C ILE A 61 0.51 5.60 -6.53
N HIS A 62 -0.46 5.49 -5.63
CA HIS A 62 -1.80 6.04 -5.83
C HIS A 62 -1.78 7.57 -5.91
N TRP A 63 -0.99 8.24 -5.08
CA TRP A 63 -0.83 9.70 -5.11
C TRP A 63 -0.32 10.19 -6.46
N ARG A 64 0.78 9.62 -6.97
CA ARG A 64 1.36 9.99 -8.25
C ARG A 64 0.38 9.78 -9.42
N VAL A 65 -0.32 8.66 -9.40
CA VAL A 65 -1.28 8.32 -10.47
C VAL A 65 -2.56 9.14 -10.42
N LEU A 66 -3.20 9.22 -9.25
CA LEU A 66 -4.56 9.73 -9.13
C LEU A 66 -4.59 11.24 -8.91
N VAL A 67 -3.56 11.80 -8.25
CA VAL A 67 -3.52 13.22 -7.89
C VAL A 67 -2.60 13.99 -8.83
N LEU A 68 -1.38 13.49 -9.05
CA LEU A 68 -0.38 14.19 -9.88
C LEU A 68 -0.48 13.84 -11.37
N ASN A 69 -1.19 12.76 -11.71
CA ASN A 69 -1.29 12.22 -13.08
C ASN A 69 0.09 11.95 -13.72
N GLU A 70 1.02 11.46 -12.91
CA GLU A 70 2.39 11.14 -13.34
C GLU A 70 2.49 9.72 -13.88
N GLN A 71 3.43 9.52 -14.82
CA GLN A 71 3.83 8.19 -15.25
C GLN A 71 4.75 7.58 -14.18
N LEU A 72 4.46 6.34 -13.79
CA LEU A 72 5.26 5.63 -12.80
C LEU A 72 6.54 5.10 -13.42
N GLU A 73 7.66 5.36 -12.76
CA GLU A 73 8.94 4.78 -13.10
C GLU A 73 8.92 3.27 -12.82
N PRO A 74 9.49 2.42 -13.69
CA PRO A 74 9.49 0.97 -13.50
C PRO A 74 10.13 0.51 -12.19
N ASP A 75 11.06 1.31 -11.65
CA ASP A 75 11.81 1.02 -10.43
C ASP A 75 11.19 1.59 -9.15
N LEU A 76 10.08 2.33 -9.24
CA LEU A 76 9.43 2.95 -8.09
C LEU A 76 9.06 1.94 -6.99
N PRO A 77 8.46 0.76 -7.26
CA PRO A 77 8.13 -0.20 -6.21
C PRO A 77 9.37 -0.66 -5.42
N ALA A 78 10.48 -0.91 -6.12
CA ALA A 78 11.72 -1.32 -5.49
C ALA A 78 12.32 -0.19 -4.64
N LYS A 79 12.29 1.06 -5.14
CA LYS A 79 12.71 2.24 -4.37
C LYS A 79 11.90 2.43 -3.10
N LEU A 80 10.58 2.27 -3.16
CA LEU A 80 9.70 2.40 -2.00
C LEU A 80 9.96 1.28 -0.97
N ALA A 81 10.11 0.04 -1.43
CA ALA A 81 10.47 -1.08 -0.56
C ALA A 81 11.81 -0.82 0.15
N GLN A 82 12.83 -0.40 -0.59
CA GLN A 82 14.13 -0.06 -0.03
C GLN A 82 14.03 1.07 1.01
N ALA A 83 13.29 2.14 0.72
CA ALA A 83 13.10 3.25 1.65
C ALA A 83 12.38 2.84 2.95
N VAL A 84 11.40 1.94 2.88
CA VAL A 84 10.73 1.40 4.06
C VAL A 84 11.66 0.50 4.88
N MET A 85 12.48 -0.32 4.21
CA MET A 85 13.45 -1.21 4.87
C MET A 85 14.58 -0.45 5.54
N ASP A 86 15.10 0.58 4.89
CA ASP A 86 16.18 1.42 5.42
C ASP A 86 15.68 2.37 6.53
N GLY A 87 14.39 2.71 6.48
CA GLY A 87 13.79 3.76 7.31
C GLY A 87 14.25 5.17 6.89
N VAL A 88 13.51 6.20 7.31
CA VAL A 88 13.81 7.62 6.98
C VAL A 88 14.86 8.21 7.95
N GLN A 89 15.82 7.41 8.41
CA GLN A 89 16.80 7.63 9.50
C GLN A 89 16.28 7.40 10.94
N ARG A 90 17.21 7.01 11.83
CA ARG A 90 17.09 7.11 13.29
C ARG A 90 17.42 8.55 13.74
N PRO A 91 16.70 9.13 14.72
CA PRO A 91 17.28 10.20 15.52
C PRO A 91 18.57 9.66 16.17
N ARG A 92 19.64 10.44 16.12
CA ARG A 92 20.87 10.18 16.88
C ARG A 92 20.57 10.16 18.37
#